data_AF-A0A6A6MS94-F1
#
_entry.id   AF-A0A6A6MS94-F1
#
_cell.length_a   1.000
_cell.length_b   1.000
_cell.length_c   1.000
_cell.angle_alpha   90.00
_cell.angle_beta   90.00
_cell.angle_gamma   90.00
#
_symmetry.space_group_name_H-M   'P 1'
#
loop_
_entity.id
_entity.type
_entity.pdbx_description
1 polymer ?
#
loop_
_entity_poly.entity_id
_entity_poly.type
_entity_poly.pdbx_seq_one_letter_code
_entity_poly.pdbx_strand_id
1 'polypeptide(L)'
;MQEDPGKEPTLQEIINIKLIESGEKERLMELLRERLIECGWKDEMKALCRAFIKKKGRSNVTVDDLVHVITPKGRATVFSLGLCHGSFNAGCIESEREALLQFKHGLKDPSNRLSSWDRDADCCEWPGVICDNLTNHVLELHLRTLSKDEYYAFNANGDYDEYWERSTFRGKISQSLLNLKHLKYLDLSNNNFEGIHIPKFLGSMKSLRYLKFSGAGFGGMIPHQLGNLSNLQYLNLEGGY
;
A
#
# COMPACT_ATOMS: atom_id res chain seq x y z
N MET A 1 -4.09 13.14 48.37
CA MET A 1 -4.77 11.91 47.90
C MET A 1 -3.77 10.79 48.03
N GLN A 2 -3.99 9.88 48.98
CA GLN A 2 -3.13 8.72 49.25
C GLN A 2 -3.34 7.69 48.13
N GLU A 3 -2.25 7.20 47.56
CA GLU A 3 -2.26 6.04 46.66
C GLU A 3 -2.40 4.75 47.49
N ASP A 4 -3.33 3.89 47.06
CA ASP A 4 -3.66 2.59 47.66
C ASP A 4 -2.68 1.52 47.13
N PRO A 5 -1.83 0.89 47.97
CA PRO A 5 -0.72 0.04 47.53
C PRO A 5 -1.13 -1.37 47.06
N GLY A 6 -2.40 -1.59 46.69
CA GLY A 6 -2.92 -2.89 46.26
C GLY A 6 -3.75 -2.89 44.98
N LYS A 7 -3.85 -1.77 44.26
CA LYS A 7 -4.67 -1.71 43.04
C LYS A 7 -3.87 -2.22 41.84
N GLU A 8 -4.27 -3.39 41.34
CA GLU A 8 -3.72 -3.96 40.11
C GLU A 8 -3.89 -2.95 38.95
N PRO A 9 -2.83 -2.65 38.18
CA PRO A 9 -2.93 -1.69 37.10
C PRO A 9 -3.92 -2.17 36.06
N THR A 10 -4.78 -1.27 35.62
CA THR A 10 -5.75 -1.54 34.57
C THR A 10 -5.04 -1.89 33.27
N LEU A 11 -5.71 -2.64 32.39
CA LEU A 11 -5.17 -2.98 31.07
C LEU A 11 -4.71 -1.73 30.29
N GLN A 12 -5.42 -0.60 30.45
CA GLN A 12 -5.06 0.67 29.83
C GLN A 12 -3.75 1.26 30.38
N GLU A 13 -3.53 1.16 31.68
CA GLU A 13 -2.27 1.58 32.32
C GLU A 13 -1.11 0.69 31.88
N ILE A 14 -1.31 -0.64 31.79
CA ILE A 14 -0.30 -1.57 31.30
C ILE A 14 0.08 -1.27 29.84
N ILE A 15 -0.90 -1.02 28.97
CA ILE A 15 -0.67 -0.65 27.57
C ILE A 15 0.12 0.66 27.50
N ASN A 16 -0.28 1.68 28.26
CA ASN A 16 0.40 2.97 28.27
C ASN A 16 1.86 2.84 28.73
N ILE A 17 2.12 2.04 29.76
CA ILE A 17 3.49 1.79 30.24
C ILE A 17 4.32 1.13 29.14
N LYS A 18 3.80 0.06 28.52
CA LYS A 18 4.50 -0.64 27.43
C LYS A 18 4.78 0.24 26.22
N LEU A 19 3.85 1.13 25.86
CA LEU A 19 4.02 2.07 24.76
C LEU A 19 5.11 3.12 25.05
N ILE A 20 5.28 3.51 26.32
CA ILE A 20 6.33 4.43 26.74
C ILE A 20 7.69 3.69 26.76
N GLU A 21 7.74 2.51 27.36
CA GLU A 21 8.98 1.71 27.45
C GLU A 21 9.52 1.31 26.07
N SER A 22 8.62 1.04 25.11
CA SER A 22 9.02 0.73 23.73
C SER A 22 9.42 1.96 22.91
N GLY A 23 9.15 3.17 23.39
CA GLY A 23 9.28 4.42 22.63
C GLY A 23 8.23 4.60 21.52
N GLU A 24 7.25 3.69 21.41
CA GLU A 24 6.24 3.73 20.37
C GLU A 24 5.24 4.89 20.59
N LYS A 25 5.05 5.31 21.85
CA LYS A 25 4.21 6.47 22.17
C LYS A 25 4.75 7.75 21.51
N GLU A 26 6.03 8.03 21.67
CA GLU A 26 6.69 9.20 21.08
C GLU A 26 6.65 9.14 19.55
N ARG A 27 6.88 7.95 18.98
CA ARG A 27 6.78 7.71 17.54
C ARG A 27 5.38 7.98 16.99
N LEU A 28 4.35 7.46 17.66
CA LEU A 28 2.94 7.69 17.29
C LEU A 28 2.56 9.16 17.42
N MET A 29 3.06 9.87 18.43
CA MET A 29 2.83 11.30 18.58
C MET A 29 3.45 12.11 17.44
N GLU A 30 4.66 11.78 17.01
CA GLU A 30 5.31 12.50 15.90
C GLU A 30 4.64 12.19 14.56
N LEU A 31 4.25 10.92 14.31
CA LEU A 31 3.46 10.56 13.13
C LEU A 31 2.13 11.32 13.07
N LEU A 32 1.41 11.39 14.18
CA LEU A 32 0.17 12.16 14.26
C LEU A 32 0.43 13.64 13.95
N ARG A 33 1.53 14.19 14.47
CA ARG A 33 1.91 15.59 14.25
C ARG A 33 2.23 15.88 12.80
N GLU A 34 3.01 15.03 12.13
CA GLU A 34 3.33 15.15 10.70
C GLU A 34 2.05 15.12 9.86
N ARG A 35 1.17 14.14 10.12
CA ARG A 35 -0.11 14.01 9.42
C ARG A 35 -1.00 15.24 9.62
N LEU A 36 -1.07 15.78 10.84
CA LEU A 36 -1.81 17.02 11.13
C LEU A 36 -1.21 18.25 10.41
N ILE A 37 0.08 18.24 10.07
CA ILE A 37 0.70 19.31 9.28
C ILE A 37 0.36 19.14 7.80
N GLU A 38 0.56 17.94 7.24
CA GLU A 38 0.25 17.62 5.85
C GLU A 38 -1.22 17.92 5.49
N CYS A 39 -2.11 17.64 6.43
CA CYS A 39 -3.54 17.76 6.25
C CYS A 39 -4.05 19.21 6.37
N GLY A 40 -3.17 20.18 6.62
CA GLY A 40 -3.50 21.60 6.73
C GLY A 40 -4.15 22.00 8.05
N TRP A 41 -4.35 21.06 8.99
CA TRP A 41 -5.01 21.32 10.28
C TRP A 41 -4.32 22.43 11.07
N LYS A 42 -2.98 22.43 11.09
CA LYS A 42 -2.20 23.49 11.74
C LYS A 42 -2.55 24.88 11.19
N ASP A 43 -2.76 25.00 9.88
CA ASP A 43 -3.04 26.29 9.25
C ASP A 43 -4.51 26.71 9.40
N GLU A 44 -5.43 25.75 9.43
CA GLU A 44 -6.84 25.98 9.78
C GLU A 44 -7.00 26.49 11.22
N MET A 45 -6.37 25.80 12.19
CA MET A 45 -6.41 26.24 13.59
C MET A 45 -5.78 27.62 13.75
N LYS A 46 -4.65 27.89 13.08
CA LYS A 46 -4.08 29.26 13.05
C LYS A 46 -5.03 30.28 12.44
N ALA A 47 -5.77 29.93 11.38
CA ALA A 47 -6.74 30.84 10.76
C ALA A 47 -7.89 31.17 11.73
N LEU A 48 -8.40 30.19 12.45
CA LEU A 48 -9.40 30.39 13.51
C LEU A 48 -8.88 31.30 14.63
N CYS A 49 -7.65 31.08 15.10
CA CYS A 49 -7.00 31.98 16.07
C CYS A 49 -6.92 33.41 15.55
N ARG A 50 -6.46 33.61 14.30
CA ARG A 50 -6.35 34.94 13.68
C ARG A 50 -7.70 35.63 13.61
N ALA A 51 -8.76 34.91 13.23
CA ALA A 51 -10.11 35.46 13.16
C ALA A 51 -10.63 35.86 14.54
N PHE A 52 -10.41 35.03 15.56
CA PHE A 52 -10.82 35.31 16.94
C PHE A 52 -10.10 36.54 17.53
N ILE A 53 -8.78 36.61 17.34
CA ILE A 53 -7.96 37.75 17.80
C ILE A 53 -8.39 39.05 17.10
N LYS A 54 -8.68 39.00 15.80
CA LYS A 54 -9.18 40.16 15.05
C LYS A 54 -10.53 40.66 15.57
N LYS A 55 -11.39 39.76 16.08
CA LYS A 55 -12.72 40.09 16.61
C LYS A 55 -12.67 40.68 18.03
N LYS A 56 -11.86 40.13 18.93
CA LYS A 56 -11.78 40.59 20.34
C LYS A 56 -10.76 41.72 20.57
N GLY A 57 -9.79 41.89 19.68
CA GLY A 57 -8.68 42.82 19.84
C GLY A 57 -7.51 42.21 20.62
N ARG A 58 -6.28 42.50 20.19
CA ARG A 58 -5.06 41.80 20.61
C ARG A 58 -4.72 41.94 22.11
N SER A 59 -5.19 43.00 22.76
CA SER A 59 -5.00 43.26 24.21
C SER A 59 -6.00 42.53 25.11
N ASN A 60 -7.07 41.95 24.55
CA ASN A 60 -8.21 41.43 25.30
C ASN A 60 -8.39 39.91 25.13
N VAL A 61 -7.35 39.20 24.67
CA VAL A 61 -7.35 37.75 24.41
C VAL A 61 -6.31 37.07 25.27
N THR A 62 -6.72 36.05 26.02
CA THR A 62 -5.83 35.19 26.80
C THR A 62 -5.54 33.88 26.05
N VAL A 63 -4.56 33.11 26.54
CA VAL A 63 -4.29 31.76 26.03
C VAL A 63 -5.49 30.83 26.24
N ASP A 64 -6.18 30.97 27.37
CA ASP A 64 -7.35 30.14 27.69
C ASP A 64 -8.52 30.43 26.74
N ASP A 65 -8.76 31.70 26.39
CA ASP A 65 -9.74 32.06 25.36
C ASP A 65 -9.44 31.36 24.02
N LEU A 66 -8.16 31.27 23.64
CA LEU A 66 -7.74 30.60 22.41
C LEU A 66 -7.94 29.08 22.51
N VAL A 67 -7.53 28.46 23.62
CA VAL A 67 -7.71 27.02 23.86
C VAL A 67 -9.19 26.66 23.82
N HIS A 68 -10.07 27.46 24.44
CA HIS A 68 -11.50 27.22 24.45
C HIS A 68 -12.13 27.31 23.05
N VAL A 69 -11.60 28.16 22.16
CA VAL A 69 -12.07 28.29 20.78
C VAL A 69 -11.55 27.16 19.89
N ILE A 70 -10.27 26.80 20.05
CA ILE A 70 -9.59 25.85 19.17
C ILE A 70 -9.95 24.41 19.56
N THR A 71 -10.01 24.08 20.86
CA THR A 71 -10.09 22.68 21.31
C THR A 71 -11.34 21.95 20.81
N PRO A 72 -12.56 22.50 20.91
CA PRO A 72 -13.76 21.82 20.40
C PRO A 72 -13.70 21.63 18.88
N LYS A 73 -13.22 22.66 18.16
CA LYS A 73 -13.13 22.63 16.70
C LYS A 73 -12.03 21.68 16.23
N GLY A 74 -10.88 21.69 16.88
CA GLY A 74 -9.77 20.78 16.70
C GLY A 74 -10.18 19.33 16.92
N ARG A 75 -10.85 19.03 18.05
CA ARG A 75 -11.42 17.69 18.32
C ARG A 75 -12.43 17.29 17.25
N ALA A 76 -13.35 18.17 16.88
CA ALA A 76 -14.33 17.88 15.85
C ALA A 76 -13.66 17.58 14.50
N THR A 77 -12.66 18.37 14.09
CA THR A 77 -11.91 18.12 12.84
C THR A 77 -11.10 16.82 12.86
N VAL A 78 -10.58 16.39 14.02
CA VAL A 78 -9.89 15.10 14.17
C VAL A 78 -10.85 13.92 14.03
N PHE A 79 -12.12 14.09 14.40
CA PHE A 79 -13.15 13.07 14.28
C PHE A 79 -13.93 13.13 12.95
N SER A 80 -14.11 14.31 12.36
CA SER A 80 -14.87 14.54 11.12
C SER A 80 -14.01 14.41 9.86
N LEU A 81 -12.69 14.54 10.00
CA LEU A 81 -11.73 14.14 8.99
C LEU A 81 -11.09 12.86 9.53
N GLY A 82 -11.24 11.72 8.85
CA GLY A 82 -10.29 10.62 8.97
C GLY A 82 -8.93 11.11 8.45
N LEU A 83 -8.26 11.88 9.32
CA LEU A 83 -7.44 13.06 9.05
C LEU A 83 -6.92 13.21 7.61
N CYS A 84 -7.77 13.86 6.79
CA CYS A 84 -7.70 14.15 5.36
C CYS A 84 -7.80 12.94 4.42
N HIS A 85 -9.04 12.69 3.95
CA HIS A 85 -9.42 11.69 2.95
C HIS A 85 -8.82 10.28 3.16
N GLY A 86 -8.62 9.85 4.40
CA GLY A 86 -8.36 8.47 4.74
C GLY A 86 -9.47 7.98 5.65
N SER A 87 -10.40 7.19 5.12
CA SER A 87 -11.24 6.34 5.96
C SER A 87 -10.34 5.66 7.00
N PHE A 88 -10.72 5.66 8.28
CA PHE A 88 -10.12 4.77 9.28
C PHE A 88 -10.58 3.30 9.08
N ASN A 89 -10.78 2.89 7.83
CA ASN A 89 -10.54 1.51 7.42
C ASN A 89 -9.08 1.46 7.01
N ALA A 90 -8.32 0.60 7.66
CA ALA A 90 -6.90 0.42 7.42
C ALA A 90 -6.68 -0.13 5.99
N GLY A 91 -6.74 0.76 4.99
CA GLY A 91 -6.57 0.39 3.60
C GLY A 91 -5.12 0.43 3.16
N CYS A 92 -4.88 -0.02 1.93
CA CYS A 92 -3.58 -0.10 1.30
C CYS A 92 -2.72 1.16 1.46
N ILE A 93 -1.43 0.94 1.70
CA ILE A 93 -0.43 1.99 1.81
C ILE A 93 -0.32 2.78 0.52
N GLU A 94 -0.42 4.10 0.62
CA GLU A 94 -0.48 5.02 -0.52
C GLU A 94 0.71 4.90 -1.48
N SER A 95 1.94 4.73 -0.95
CA SER A 95 3.13 4.56 -1.77
C SER A 95 3.14 3.24 -2.54
N GLU A 96 2.52 2.18 -2.00
CA GLU A 96 2.36 0.90 -2.66
C GLU A 96 1.23 0.93 -3.70
N ARG A 97 0.12 1.62 -3.38
CA ARG A 97 -0.95 1.91 -4.34
C ARG A 97 -0.41 2.64 -5.58
N GLU A 98 0.34 3.73 -5.38
CA GLU A 98 0.93 4.47 -6.51
C GLU A 98 1.94 3.61 -7.27
N ALA A 99 2.74 2.80 -6.58
CA ALA A 99 3.66 1.87 -7.23
C ALA A 99 2.95 0.86 -8.15
N LEU A 100 1.81 0.33 -7.71
CA LEU A 100 0.96 -0.57 -8.48
C LEU A 100 0.27 0.14 -9.66
N LEU A 101 -0.17 1.38 -9.51
CA LEU A 101 -0.74 2.17 -10.61
C LEU A 101 0.31 2.51 -11.68
N GLN A 102 1.52 2.86 -11.27
CA GLN A 102 2.66 3.05 -12.18
C GLN A 102 3.06 1.73 -12.86
N PHE A 103 2.93 0.61 -12.16
CA PHE A 103 3.15 -0.71 -12.74
C PHE A 103 2.08 -1.03 -13.79
N LYS A 104 0.79 -0.80 -13.48
CA LYS A 104 -0.34 -0.89 -14.42
C LYS A 104 -0.11 -0.06 -15.67
N HIS A 105 0.39 1.17 -15.55
CA HIS A 105 0.68 2.03 -16.71
C HIS A 105 1.75 1.46 -17.65
N GLY A 106 2.68 0.65 -17.12
CA GLY A 106 3.70 -0.04 -17.92
C GLY A 106 3.17 -1.23 -18.71
N LEU A 107 2.02 -1.78 -18.32
CA LEU A 107 1.43 -2.96 -18.93
C LEU A 107 0.50 -2.58 -20.09
N LYS A 108 0.48 -3.43 -21.11
CA LYS A 108 -0.62 -3.49 -22.08
C LYS A 108 -1.61 -4.54 -21.59
N ASP A 109 -2.86 -4.13 -21.40
CA ASP A 109 -3.95 -4.94 -20.85
C ASP A 109 -5.19 -4.85 -21.78
N PRO A 110 -5.27 -5.67 -22.85
CA PRO A 110 -6.29 -5.54 -23.88
C PRO A 110 -7.73 -5.78 -23.38
N SER A 111 -7.90 -6.58 -22.33
CA SER A 111 -9.20 -6.90 -21.74
C SER A 111 -9.54 -6.05 -20.52
N ASN A 112 -8.70 -5.07 -20.17
CA ASN A 112 -8.86 -4.22 -18.99
C ASN A 112 -9.04 -5.03 -17.69
N ARG A 113 -8.29 -6.13 -17.53
CA ARG A 113 -8.28 -6.94 -16.30
C ARG A 113 -7.94 -6.10 -15.05
N LEU A 114 -7.17 -5.04 -15.23
CA LEU A 114 -6.77 -4.12 -14.17
C LEU A 114 -7.69 -2.89 -14.08
N SER A 115 -8.88 -2.90 -14.69
CA SER A 115 -9.78 -1.73 -14.72
C SER A 115 -10.14 -1.22 -13.32
N SER A 116 -10.31 -2.13 -12.36
CA SER A 116 -10.65 -1.82 -10.96
C SER A 116 -9.51 -1.19 -10.17
N TRP A 117 -8.29 -1.23 -10.67
CA TRP A 117 -7.15 -0.59 -10.04
C TRP A 117 -7.23 0.92 -10.23
N ASP A 118 -7.77 1.62 -9.23
CA ASP A 118 -8.07 3.05 -9.29
C ASP A 118 -7.51 3.81 -8.09
N ARG A 119 -7.18 5.09 -8.26
CA ARG A 119 -6.59 5.95 -7.23
C ARG A 119 -7.44 6.05 -5.97
N ASP A 120 -8.77 6.01 -6.13
CA ASP A 120 -9.72 6.23 -5.06
C ASP A 120 -10.14 4.93 -4.36
N ALA A 121 -9.64 3.77 -4.82
CA ALA A 121 -9.94 2.46 -4.26
C ALA A 121 -8.81 1.93 -3.37
N ASP A 122 -9.17 1.07 -2.42
CA ASP A 122 -8.20 0.33 -1.62
C ASP A 122 -7.49 -0.72 -2.48
N CYS A 123 -6.16 -0.62 -2.61
CA CYS A 123 -5.40 -1.57 -3.40
C CYS A 123 -5.43 -2.99 -2.83
N CYS A 124 -5.72 -3.16 -1.54
CA CYS A 124 -5.86 -4.47 -0.92
C CYS A 124 -7.16 -5.18 -1.31
N GLU A 125 -8.11 -4.45 -1.91
CA GLU A 125 -9.34 -5.01 -2.49
C GLU A 125 -9.19 -5.31 -3.99
N TRP A 126 -8.04 -4.95 -4.60
CA TRP A 126 -7.85 -5.16 -6.02
C TRP A 126 -7.67 -6.64 -6.35
N PRO A 127 -8.33 -7.14 -7.41
CA PRO A 127 -8.09 -8.50 -7.90
C PRO A 127 -6.61 -8.74 -8.16
N GLY A 128 -6.09 -9.78 -7.52
CA GLY A 128 -4.69 -10.19 -7.64
C GLY A 128 -3.74 -9.50 -6.66
N VAL A 129 -4.18 -8.56 -5.83
CA VAL A 129 -3.35 -7.94 -4.78
C VAL A 129 -3.73 -8.55 -3.43
N ILE A 130 -2.76 -9.08 -2.70
CA ILE A 130 -2.95 -9.60 -1.34
C ILE A 130 -2.08 -8.81 -0.38
N CYS A 131 -2.71 -8.23 0.63
CA CYS A 131 -2.02 -7.46 1.67
C CYS A 131 -1.88 -8.25 2.98
N ASP A 132 -0.93 -7.83 3.79
CA ASP A 132 -0.78 -8.25 5.18
C ASP A 132 -1.96 -7.70 6.01
N ASN A 133 -2.62 -8.55 6.79
CA ASN A 133 -3.83 -8.17 7.53
C ASN A 133 -3.58 -7.29 8.76
N LEU A 134 -2.32 -7.11 9.18
CA LEU A 134 -1.94 -6.28 10.32
C LEU A 134 -1.30 -4.96 9.86
N THR A 135 -0.47 -5.04 8.84
CA THR A 135 0.36 -3.91 8.37
C THR A 135 -0.15 -3.28 7.08
N ASN A 136 -1.08 -3.93 6.37
CA ASN A 136 -1.61 -3.53 5.06
C ASN A 136 -0.57 -3.35 3.97
N HIS A 137 0.64 -3.89 4.17
CA HIS A 137 1.65 -3.99 3.12
C HIS A 137 1.25 -5.02 2.07
N VAL A 138 1.45 -4.70 0.81
CA VAL A 138 1.27 -5.65 -0.30
C VAL A 138 2.29 -6.77 -0.19
N LEU A 139 1.79 -7.99 0.02
CA LEU A 139 2.60 -9.21 0.15
C LEU A 139 2.64 -10.02 -1.14
N GLU A 140 1.54 -10.06 -1.88
CA GLU A 140 1.43 -10.91 -3.07
C GLU A 140 0.79 -10.18 -4.23
N LEU A 141 1.32 -10.42 -5.42
CA LEU A 141 0.78 -9.95 -6.67
C LEU A 141 0.59 -11.12 -7.64
N HIS A 142 -0.68 -11.39 -7.97
CA HIS A 142 -1.14 -12.51 -8.80
C HIS A 142 -1.78 -12.00 -10.09
N LEU A 143 -1.02 -12.00 -11.17
CA LEU A 143 -1.45 -11.49 -12.48
C LEU A 143 -1.30 -12.54 -13.59
N ARG A 144 -1.31 -13.82 -13.22
CA ARG A 144 -1.26 -14.92 -14.18
C ARG A 144 -2.45 -14.94 -15.12
N THR A 145 -2.30 -15.54 -16.30
CA THR A 145 -3.46 -15.93 -17.14
C THR A 145 -3.70 -17.44 -17.00
N LEU A 146 -4.91 -17.89 -17.37
CA LEU A 146 -5.22 -19.31 -17.40
C LEU A 146 -4.39 -20.03 -18.47
N SER A 147 -3.92 -21.23 -18.15
CA SER A 147 -3.37 -22.14 -19.15
C SER A 147 -4.48 -22.69 -20.04
N LYS A 148 -4.10 -23.33 -21.15
CA LYS A 148 -5.03 -23.98 -22.07
C LYS A 148 -5.90 -25.03 -21.37
N ASP A 149 -5.29 -25.88 -20.55
CA ASP A 149 -5.99 -26.92 -19.80
C ASP A 149 -6.97 -26.33 -18.78
N GLU A 150 -6.57 -25.27 -18.07
CA GLU A 150 -7.44 -24.57 -17.13
C GLU A 150 -8.61 -23.88 -17.84
N TYR A 151 -8.36 -23.24 -18.99
CA TYR A 151 -9.40 -22.56 -19.76
C TYR A 151 -10.49 -23.53 -20.22
N TYR A 152 -10.09 -24.66 -20.83
CA TYR A 152 -11.06 -25.65 -21.32
C TYR A 152 -11.78 -26.40 -20.20
N ALA A 153 -11.21 -26.48 -19.00
CA ALA A 153 -11.91 -27.02 -17.83
C ALA A 153 -13.17 -26.21 -17.45
N PHE A 154 -13.18 -24.90 -17.74
CA PHE A 154 -14.31 -24.00 -17.44
C PHE A 154 -15.09 -23.55 -18.68
N ASN A 155 -14.48 -23.59 -19.87
CA ASN A 155 -15.08 -23.15 -21.13
C ASN A 155 -14.77 -24.12 -22.28
N ALA A 156 -15.45 -25.28 -22.29
CA ALA A 156 -15.18 -26.37 -23.23
C ALA A 156 -15.37 -26.00 -24.71
N ASN A 157 -16.20 -25.00 -25.02
CA ASN A 157 -16.52 -24.58 -26.40
C ASN A 157 -15.87 -23.23 -26.77
N GLY A 158 -15.02 -22.67 -25.92
CA GLY A 158 -14.41 -21.36 -26.13
C GLY A 158 -13.22 -21.41 -27.09
N ASP A 159 -12.94 -20.28 -27.74
CA ASP A 159 -11.70 -20.09 -28.48
C ASP A 159 -10.58 -19.70 -27.49
N TYR A 160 -9.62 -20.62 -27.26
CA TYR A 160 -8.50 -20.34 -26.37
C TYR A 160 -7.54 -19.31 -26.93
N ASP A 161 -7.31 -19.30 -28.25
CA ASP A 161 -6.34 -18.43 -28.86
C ASP A 161 -6.86 -16.97 -28.82
N GLU A 162 -8.14 -16.75 -29.10
CA GLU A 162 -8.78 -15.44 -28.91
C GLU A 162 -8.74 -15.00 -27.44
N TYR A 163 -9.07 -15.91 -26.50
CA TYR A 163 -9.02 -15.62 -25.06
C TYR A 163 -7.61 -15.21 -24.64
N TRP A 164 -6.59 -15.97 -25.05
CA TRP A 164 -5.20 -15.75 -24.71
C TRP A 164 -4.69 -14.41 -25.24
N GLU A 165 -4.95 -14.10 -26.50
CA GLU A 165 -4.49 -12.87 -27.13
C GLU A 165 -5.03 -11.62 -26.42
N ARG A 166 -6.26 -11.69 -25.90
CA ARG A 166 -6.94 -10.59 -25.21
C ARG A 166 -6.69 -10.54 -23.71
N SER A 167 -6.36 -11.67 -23.08
CA SER A 167 -6.23 -11.80 -21.62
C SER A 167 -4.80 -11.67 -21.12
N THR A 168 -3.81 -11.82 -21.99
CA THR A 168 -2.40 -11.73 -21.60
C THR A 168 -1.90 -10.30 -21.45
N PHE A 169 -1.10 -10.08 -20.40
CA PHE A 169 -0.34 -8.86 -20.24
C PHE A 169 0.86 -8.83 -21.18
N ARG A 170 1.13 -7.66 -21.73
CA ARG A 170 2.34 -7.34 -22.52
C ARG A 170 2.95 -6.04 -22.02
N GLY A 171 3.91 -5.47 -22.77
CA GLY A 171 4.49 -4.17 -22.43
C GLY A 171 5.71 -4.31 -21.52
N LYS A 172 5.85 -3.45 -20.51
CA LYS A 172 7.05 -3.36 -19.68
C LYS A 172 6.73 -3.58 -18.21
N ILE A 173 7.57 -4.37 -17.54
CA ILE A 173 7.57 -4.43 -16.08
C ILE A 173 8.25 -3.16 -15.54
N SER A 174 7.46 -2.31 -14.90
CA SER A 174 7.93 -1.03 -14.34
C SER A 174 8.82 -1.21 -13.13
N GLN A 175 9.81 -0.33 -12.99
CA GLN A 175 10.68 -0.24 -11.81
C GLN A 175 9.93 0.22 -10.55
N SER A 176 8.70 0.72 -10.69
CA SER A 176 7.84 1.08 -9.55
C SER A 176 7.64 -0.09 -8.58
N LEU A 177 7.73 -1.34 -9.04
CA LEU A 177 7.69 -2.53 -8.17
C LEU A 177 8.75 -2.52 -7.06
N LEU A 178 9.85 -1.77 -7.24
CA LEU A 178 10.85 -1.61 -6.18
C LEU A 178 10.28 -0.95 -4.91
N ASN A 179 9.14 -0.25 -4.99
CA ASN A 179 8.50 0.37 -3.84
C ASN A 179 7.70 -0.63 -2.99
N LEU A 180 7.40 -1.83 -3.53
CA LEU A 180 6.74 -2.91 -2.79
C LEU A 180 7.78 -3.68 -1.95
N LYS A 181 8.28 -3.04 -0.89
CA LYS A 181 9.43 -3.53 -0.08
C LYS A 181 9.15 -4.84 0.64
N HIS A 182 7.87 -5.19 0.79
CA HIS A 182 7.41 -6.37 1.51
C HIS A 182 6.87 -7.46 0.59
N LEU A 183 6.93 -7.27 -0.74
CA LEU A 183 6.41 -8.23 -1.70
C LEU A 183 7.17 -9.56 -1.60
N LYS A 184 6.44 -10.63 -1.28
CA LYS A 184 6.95 -12.00 -1.13
C LYS A 184 6.64 -12.86 -2.35
N TYR A 185 5.56 -12.57 -3.06
CA TYR A 185 5.06 -13.41 -4.14
C TYR A 185 4.74 -12.55 -5.37
N LEU A 186 5.39 -12.85 -6.49
CA LEU A 186 5.12 -12.23 -7.79
C LEU A 186 4.86 -13.31 -8.84
N ASP A 187 3.65 -13.34 -9.37
CA ASP A 187 3.23 -14.28 -10.40
C ASP A 187 2.71 -13.55 -11.63
N LEU A 188 3.52 -13.60 -12.68
CA LEU A 188 3.19 -13.11 -14.02
C LEU A 188 3.17 -14.28 -15.01
N SER A 189 3.02 -15.52 -14.55
CA SER A 189 3.00 -16.70 -15.40
C SER A 189 1.89 -16.64 -16.45
N ASN A 190 2.10 -17.35 -17.56
CA ASN A 190 1.14 -17.43 -18.65
C ASN A 190 0.72 -16.03 -19.16
N ASN A 191 1.68 -15.14 -19.38
CA ASN A 191 1.47 -13.87 -20.06
C ASN A 191 2.27 -13.83 -21.37
N ASN A 192 2.25 -12.72 -22.08
CA ASN A 192 3.00 -12.59 -23.33
C ASN A 192 3.83 -11.30 -23.34
N PHE A 193 4.97 -11.34 -22.67
CA PHE A 193 5.91 -10.21 -22.65
C PHE A 193 6.76 -10.08 -23.92
N GLU A 194 6.35 -10.68 -25.04
CA GLU A 194 6.86 -10.41 -26.40
C GLU A 194 8.40 -10.51 -26.53
N GLY A 195 9.03 -11.42 -25.76
CA GLY A 195 10.46 -11.68 -25.81
C GLY A 195 11.34 -10.65 -25.08
N ILE A 196 10.76 -9.73 -24.30
CA ILE A 196 11.57 -8.78 -23.51
C ILE A 196 12.43 -9.52 -22.48
N HIS A 197 13.52 -8.90 -22.07
CA HIS A 197 14.37 -9.45 -21.03
C HIS A 197 13.74 -9.30 -19.65
N ILE A 198 13.98 -10.28 -18.78
CA ILE A 198 13.65 -10.15 -17.36
C ILE A 198 14.39 -8.92 -16.78
N PRO A 199 13.69 -7.96 -16.12
CA PRO A 199 14.33 -6.75 -15.62
C PRO A 199 15.34 -7.05 -14.50
N LYS A 200 16.56 -6.51 -14.65
CA LYS A 200 17.65 -6.69 -13.67
C LYS A 200 17.31 -6.15 -12.27
N PHE A 201 16.44 -5.13 -12.18
CA PHE A 201 16.07 -4.54 -10.89
C PHE A 201 15.35 -5.52 -9.96
N LEU A 202 14.74 -6.59 -10.50
CA LEU A 202 14.10 -7.62 -9.69
C LEU A 202 15.07 -8.24 -8.69
N GLY A 203 16.37 -8.32 -9.01
CA GLY A 203 17.42 -8.77 -8.08
C GLY A 203 17.59 -7.93 -6.81
N SER A 204 17.01 -6.73 -6.75
CA SER A 204 17.03 -5.86 -5.58
C SER A 204 15.85 -6.08 -4.63
N MET A 205 14.84 -6.87 -5.03
CA MET A 205 13.63 -7.11 -4.24
C MET A 205 13.84 -8.25 -3.24
N LYS A 206 14.62 -7.98 -2.19
CA LYS A 206 15.09 -8.99 -1.22
C LYS A 206 14.00 -9.72 -0.45
N SER A 207 12.78 -9.18 -0.38
CA SER A 207 11.64 -9.81 0.28
C SER A 207 11.04 -10.96 -0.51
N LEU A 208 11.30 -11.05 -1.83
CA LEU A 208 10.73 -12.07 -2.71
C LEU A 208 11.11 -13.47 -2.25
N ARG A 209 10.10 -14.33 -2.19
CA ARG A 209 10.18 -15.77 -1.89
C ARG A 209 9.73 -16.60 -3.07
N TYR A 210 8.75 -16.12 -3.84
CA TYR A 210 8.20 -16.81 -5.00
C TYR A 210 8.21 -15.88 -6.20
N LEU A 211 8.87 -16.31 -7.27
CA LEU A 211 8.90 -15.62 -8.56
C LEU A 211 8.48 -16.58 -9.66
N LYS A 212 7.30 -16.35 -10.25
CA LYS A 212 6.72 -17.20 -11.29
C LYS A 212 6.56 -16.45 -12.59
N PHE A 213 7.37 -16.80 -13.57
CA PHE A 213 7.37 -16.27 -14.94
C PHE A 213 7.24 -17.37 -15.99
N SER A 214 6.78 -18.56 -15.60
CA SER A 214 6.60 -19.66 -16.54
C SER A 214 5.62 -19.30 -17.64
N GLY A 215 5.96 -19.62 -18.90
CA GLY A 215 5.11 -19.35 -20.05
C GLY A 215 4.77 -17.86 -20.23
N ALA A 216 5.58 -16.94 -19.69
CA ALA A 216 5.31 -15.51 -19.73
C ALA A 216 5.89 -14.81 -20.97
N GLY A 217 6.58 -15.55 -21.86
CA GLY A 217 7.16 -14.98 -23.08
C GLY A 217 8.33 -14.03 -22.82
N PHE A 218 9.08 -14.19 -21.72
CA PHE A 218 10.37 -13.52 -21.55
C PHE A 218 11.42 -14.17 -22.45
N GLY A 219 12.32 -13.33 -22.98
CA GLY A 219 13.44 -13.76 -23.80
C GLY A 219 14.79 -13.33 -23.24
N GLY A 220 15.85 -13.65 -24.00
CA GLY A 220 17.21 -13.28 -23.66
C GLY A 220 17.78 -14.06 -22.47
N MET A 221 18.91 -13.59 -21.94
CA MET A 221 19.60 -14.24 -20.83
C MET A 221 18.91 -13.99 -19.49
N ILE A 222 18.86 -15.02 -18.65
CA ILE A 222 18.46 -14.87 -17.25
C ILE A 222 19.46 -13.93 -16.56
N PRO A 223 19.01 -12.80 -15.97
CA PRO A 223 19.91 -11.84 -15.35
C PRO A 223 20.50 -12.42 -14.06
N HIS A 224 21.83 -12.44 -13.96
CA HIS A 224 22.55 -12.94 -12.77
C HIS A 224 22.17 -12.19 -11.48
N GLN A 225 21.61 -10.97 -11.60
CA GLN A 225 21.08 -10.21 -10.47
C GLN A 225 19.99 -10.96 -9.70
N LEU A 226 19.26 -11.89 -10.33
CA LEU A 226 18.31 -12.76 -9.61
C LEU A 226 19.01 -13.61 -8.54
N GLY A 227 20.30 -13.92 -8.70
CA GLY A 227 21.11 -14.58 -7.69
C GLY A 227 21.27 -13.76 -6.39
N ASN A 228 20.96 -12.46 -6.42
CA ASN A 228 20.99 -11.63 -5.22
C ASN A 228 19.70 -11.77 -4.37
N LEU A 229 18.69 -12.53 -4.81
CA LEU A 229 17.44 -12.74 -4.08
C LEU A 229 17.62 -13.77 -2.96
N SER A 230 18.23 -13.35 -1.85
CA SER A 230 18.63 -14.22 -0.75
C SER A 230 17.49 -14.94 -0.02
N ASN A 231 16.24 -14.47 -0.13
CA ASN A 231 15.06 -15.10 0.46
C ASN A 231 14.25 -15.93 -0.55
N LEU A 232 14.70 -16.05 -1.79
CA LEU A 232 13.97 -16.77 -2.83
C LEU A 232 13.92 -18.26 -2.51
N GLN A 233 12.71 -18.80 -2.49
CA GLN A 233 12.43 -20.21 -2.21
C GLN A 233 11.99 -20.94 -3.46
N TYR A 234 11.36 -20.23 -4.39
CA TYR A 234 10.84 -20.80 -5.62
C TYR A 234 11.03 -19.82 -6.78
N LEU A 235 11.67 -20.30 -7.84
CA LEU A 235 11.86 -19.61 -9.09
C LEU A 235 11.36 -20.51 -10.22
N ASN A 236 10.34 -20.05 -10.95
CA ASN A 236 9.88 -20.76 -12.14
C ASN A 236 10.00 -19.87 -13.38
N LEU A 237 10.84 -20.32 -14.32
CA LEU A 237 11.13 -19.67 -15.60
C LEU A 237 10.84 -20.63 -16.79
N GLU A 238 10.09 -21.71 -16.57
CA GLU A 238 9.80 -22.73 -17.58
C GLU A 238 9.02 -22.16 -18.77
N GLY A 239 9.29 -22.62 -20.00
CA GLY A 239 8.48 -22.26 -21.18
C GLY A 239 8.86 -20.95 -21.87
N GLY A 240 10.14 -20.58 -21.88
CA GLY A 240 10.69 -19.55 -22.76
C GLY A 240 11.65 -20.16 -23.79
N TYR A 241 11.11 -20.73 -24.87
CA TYR A 241 11.89 -21.21 -26.03
C TYR A 241 11.20 -20.84 -27.34
#